data_AF-A0A933YK47-F1
#
_entry.id   AF-A0A933YK47-F1
#
_cell.length_a   1.000
_cell.length_b   1.000
_cell.length_c   1.000
_cell.angle_alpha   90.00
_cell.angle_beta   90.00
_cell.angle_gamma   90.00
#
_symmetry.space_group_name_H-M   'P 1'
#
loop_
_entity.id
_entity.type
_entity.pdbx_description
1 polymer ?
#
loop_
_entity_poly.entity_id
_entity_poly.type
_entity_poly.pdbx_seq_one_letter_code
_entity_poly.pdbx_strand_id
1 'polypeptide(L)'
;MKHAPPVKGTLGRHDRVFESNREYYYAHKTELLRRYRNKYIAIWNEDVVDADKDRLALLRRVRASIGYEPVFVKQVTVHPRIVRIPSYALRARPKSKA
;
A
#
# COMPACT_ATOMS: atom_id res chain seq x y z
N MET A 1 19.79 1.99 -3.24
CA MET A 1 18.74 2.74 -2.53
C MET A 1 18.06 1.80 -1.53
N LYS A 2 18.29 2.00 -0.22
CA LYS A 2 17.85 1.08 0.84
C LYS A 2 16.47 1.51 1.33
N HIS A 3 15.46 0.65 1.22
CA HIS A 3 14.18 0.86 1.92
C HIS A 3 14.39 0.53 3.41
N ALA A 4 14.33 1.54 4.27
CA ALA A 4 14.26 1.36 5.71
C ALA A 4 12.85 0.85 6.12
N PRO A 5 12.73 -0.03 7.12
CA PRO A 5 11.43 -0.38 7.68
C PRO A 5 10.79 0.84 8.37
N PRO A 6 9.46 1.00 8.34
CA PRO A 6 8.81 2.15 8.97
C PRO A 6 9.02 2.08 10.48
N VAL A 7 9.55 3.19 11.01
CA VAL A 7 9.85 3.40 12.43
C VAL A 7 8.51 3.43 13.19
N LYS A 8 8.39 2.66 14.27
CA LYS A 8 7.25 2.77 15.21
C LYS A 8 7.35 4.10 15.95
N GLY A 9 6.78 5.15 15.37
CA GLY A 9 6.68 6.48 15.95
C GLY A 9 5.70 7.31 15.12
N THR A 10 4.59 7.70 15.72
CA THR A 10 3.58 8.67 15.27
C THR A 10 3.55 8.94 13.76
N LEU A 11 2.88 8.07 12.98
CA LEU A 11 2.63 8.29 11.55
C LEU A 11 1.95 9.67 11.35
N GLY A 12 2.55 10.52 10.51
CA GLY A 12 1.98 11.82 10.15
C GLY A 12 0.63 11.65 9.45
N ARG A 13 -0.17 12.72 9.34
CA ARG A 13 -1.49 12.66 8.68
C ARG A 13 -1.40 11.98 7.31
N HIS A 14 -0.36 12.29 6.54
CA HIS A 14 -0.17 11.75 5.20
C HIS A 14 0.10 10.24 5.17
N ASP A 15 0.87 9.73 6.13
CA ASP A 15 1.19 8.31 6.22
C ASP A 15 -0.06 7.50 6.59
N ARG A 16 -0.92 8.04 7.46
CA ARG A 16 -2.18 7.39 7.84
C ARG A 16 -3.15 7.30 6.68
N VAL A 17 -3.32 8.39 5.92
CA VAL A 17 -4.18 8.41 4.72
C VAL A 17 -3.66 7.40 3.69
N PHE A 18 -2.35 7.36 3.47
CA PHE A 18 -1.75 6.41 2.55
C PHE A 18 -1.96 4.94 2.98
N GLU A 19 -1.76 4.63 4.26
CA GLU A 19 -1.96 3.26 4.78
C GLU A 19 -3.44 2.84 4.74
N SER A 20 -4.39 3.71 5.08
CA SER A 20 -5.83 3.41 4.95
C SER A 20 -6.23 3.15 3.49
N ASN A 21 -5.80 3.99 2.55
CA ASN A 21 -6.03 3.75 1.11
C ASN A 21 -5.42 2.42 0.64
N ARG A 22 -4.27 2.05 1.19
CA ARG A 22 -3.61 0.77 0.90
C ARG A 22 -4.37 -0.41 1.51
N GLU A 23 -4.90 -0.28 2.72
CA GLU A 23 -5.72 -1.31 3.37
C GLU A 23 -7.01 -1.54 2.59
N TYR A 24 -7.67 -0.47 2.15
CA TYR A 24 -8.83 -0.54 1.26
C TYR A 24 -8.55 -1.36 -0.01
N TYR A 25 -7.43 -1.10 -0.70
CA TYR A 25 -7.05 -1.91 -1.87
C TYR A 25 -7.03 -3.41 -1.59
N TYR A 26 -6.47 -3.81 -0.44
CA TYR A 26 -6.32 -5.21 -0.10
C TYR A 26 -7.63 -5.84 0.36
N ALA A 27 -8.46 -5.11 1.10
CA ALA A 27 -9.79 -5.56 1.50
C ALA A 27 -10.70 -5.79 0.29
N HIS A 28 -10.58 -4.93 -0.74
CA HIS A 28 -11.43 -4.96 -1.94
C HIS A 28 -10.76 -5.61 -3.16
N LYS A 29 -9.62 -6.30 -2.99
CA LYS A 29 -8.79 -6.79 -4.11
C LYS A 29 -9.57 -7.63 -5.13
N THR A 30 -10.46 -8.49 -4.67
CA THR A 30 -11.24 -9.39 -5.56
C THR A 30 -12.19 -8.60 -6.45
N GLU A 31 -12.87 -7.59 -5.91
CA GLU A 31 -13.75 -6.71 -6.67
C GLU A 31 -12.96 -5.84 -7.65
N LEU A 32 -11.89 -5.22 -7.16
CA LEU A 32 -11.00 -4.38 -7.97
C LEU A 32 -10.40 -5.17 -9.13
N LEU A 33 -10.04 -6.44 -8.91
CA LEU A 33 -9.53 -7.32 -9.96
C LEU A 33 -10.57 -7.59 -11.05
N ARG A 34 -11.86 -7.71 -10.71
CA ARG A 34 -12.93 -7.89 -11.70
C ARG A 34 -13.12 -6.64 -12.56
N ARG A 35 -12.99 -5.44 -11.96
CA ARG A 35 -13.34 -4.17 -12.60
C ARG A 35 -12.15 -3.49 -13.31
N TYR A 36 -10.95 -3.61 -12.76
CA TYR A 36 -9.77 -2.83 -13.17
C TYR A 36 -8.58 -3.71 -13.57
N ARG A 37 -8.83 -4.96 -13.97
CA ARG A 37 -7.77 -5.91 -14.37
C ARG A 37 -6.78 -5.25 -15.35
N ASN A 38 -5.49 -5.37 -15.04
CA ASN A 38 -4.38 -4.83 -15.84
C ASN A 38 -4.34 -3.30 -15.98
N LYS A 39 -5.16 -2.56 -15.22
CA LYS A 39 -5.07 -1.11 -15.08
C LYS A 39 -4.38 -0.74 -13.78
N TYR A 40 -3.78 0.43 -13.76
CA TYR A 40 -3.47 1.16 -12.54
C TYR A 40 -4.73 1.82 -12.02
N ILE A 41 -4.91 1.79 -10.71
CA ILE A 41 -5.94 2.55 -10.02
C ILE A 41 -5.28 3.52 -9.05
N ALA A 42 -5.91 4.67 -8.85
CA ALA A 42 -5.57 5.62 -7.81
C ALA A 42 -6.68 5.57 -6.75
N ILE A 43 -6.27 5.39 -5.49
CA ILE A 43 -7.18 5.34 -4.34
C ILE A 43 -6.87 6.52 -3.44
N TRP A 44 -7.93 7.25 -3.08
CA TRP A 44 -7.88 8.38 -2.17
C TRP A 44 -9.15 8.40 -1.33
N ASN A 45 -9.01 8.64 -0.03
CA ASN A 45 -10.10 8.54 0.95
C ASN A 45 -10.92 7.24 0.80
N GLU A 46 -10.22 6.11 0.64
CA GLU A 46 -10.84 4.78 0.56
C GLU A 46 -11.80 4.62 -0.64
N ASP A 47 -11.60 5.39 -1.71
CA ASP A 47 -12.35 5.26 -2.95
C ASP A 47 -11.44 5.31 -4.19
N VAL A 48 -11.85 4.62 -5.26
CA VAL A 48 -11.14 4.62 -6.54
C VAL A 48 -11.50 5.88 -7.31
N VAL A 49 -10.60 6.87 -7.28
CA VAL A 49 -10.83 8.17 -7.91
C VAL A 49 -10.57 8.19 -9.42
N ASP A 50 -9.67 7.33 -9.91
CA ASP A 50 -9.39 7.19 -11.35
C ASP A 50 -8.66 5.86 -11.63
N ALA A 51 -8.70 5.41 -12.89
CA ALA A 51 -8.01 4.22 -13.37
C ALA A 51 -7.52 4.39 -14.82
N ASP A 52 -6.30 3.92 -15.10
CA ASP A 52 -5.72 3.95 -16.44
C ASP A 52 -4.75 2.80 -16.68
N LYS A 53 -4.50 2.45 -17.94
CA LYS A 53 -3.40 1.54 -18.31
C LYS A 53 -2.05 2.23 -18.19
N ASP A 54 -1.99 3.55 -18.41
CA ASP A 54 -0.79 4.36 -18.27
C ASP A 54 -0.73 5.01 -16.88
N ARG A 55 0.26 4.57 -16.08
CA ARG A 55 0.48 5.06 -14.72
C ARG A 55 0.79 6.56 -14.66
N LEU A 56 1.54 7.10 -15.62
CA LEU A 56 1.93 8.51 -15.65
C LEU A 56 0.75 9.38 -16.04
N ALA A 57 -0.02 8.95 -17.04
CA ALA A 57 -1.24 9.63 -17.43
C ALA A 57 -2.24 9.70 -16.27
N LEU A 58 -2.45 8.58 -15.56
CA LEU A 58 -3.26 8.50 -14.35
C LEU A 58 -2.79 9.50 -13.28
N LEU A 59 -1.51 9.44 -12.89
CA LEU A 59 -0.97 10.32 -11.86
C LEU A 59 -1.12 11.79 -12.21
N ARG A 60 -0.94 12.15 -13.49
CA ARG A 60 -1.13 13.53 -13.96
C ARG A 60 -2.58 14.00 -13.77
N ARG A 61 -3.56 13.18 -14.16
CA ARG A 61 -4.99 13.52 -13.99
C ARG A 61 -5.39 13.61 -12.53
N VAL A 62 -4.98 12.64 -11.73
CA VAL A 62 -5.28 12.62 -10.29
C VAL A 62 -4.68 13.84 -9.60
N ARG A 63 -3.41 14.17 -9.86
CA ARG A 63 -2.78 15.36 -9.28
C ARG A 63 -3.42 16.66 -9.74
N ALA A 64 -3.90 16.73 -10.98
CA ALA A 64 -4.64 17.90 -11.46
C ALA A 64 -6.01 18.04 -10.76
N SER A 65 -6.63 16.95 -10.35
CA SER A 65 -7.96 16.93 -9.71
C SER A 65 -7.89 17.19 -8.20
N ILE A 66 -7.01 16.49 -7.48
CA ILE A 66 -6.95 16.49 -6.01
C ILE A 66 -5.64 17.04 -5.43
N GLY A 67 -4.76 17.58 -6.27
CA GLY A 67 -3.49 18.16 -5.83
C GLY A 67 -2.43 17.12 -5.44
N TYR A 68 -1.51 17.52 -4.56
CA TYR A 68 -0.38 16.69 -4.10
C TYR A 68 -0.71 15.85 -2.85
N GLU A 69 -1.97 15.43 -2.73
CA GLU A 69 -2.43 14.58 -1.63
C GLU A 69 -1.83 13.16 -1.68
N PRO A 70 -1.69 12.47 -0.53
CA PRO A 70 -1.21 11.09 -0.47
C PRO A 70 -2.20 10.11 -1.12
N VAL A 71 -1.90 9.72 -2.35
CA VAL A 71 -2.67 8.75 -3.13
C VAL A 71 -2.00 7.40 -3.17
N PHE A 72 -2.77 6.33 -3.01
CA PHE A 72 -2.27 4.97 -3.22
C PHE A 72 -2.47 4.57 -4.69
N VAL A 73 -1.37 4.35 -5.41
CA VAL A 73 -1.40 3.95 -6.83
C VAL A 73 -0.84 2.54 -7.00
N LYS A 74 -1.66 1.63 -7.55
CA LYS A 74 -1.27 0.23 -7.74
C LYS A 74 -1.85 -0.35 -9.03
N GLN A 75 -1.06 -1.17 -9.72
CA GLN A 75 -1.58 -1.99 -10.82
C GLN A 75 -2.36 -3.18 -10.28
N VAL A 76 -3.58 -3.36 -10.76
CA VAL A 76 -4.46 -4.44 -10.33
C VAL A 76 -4.12 -5.71 -11.12
N THR A 77 -3.41 -6.61 -10.47
CA THR A 77 -2.98 -7.90 -11.03
C THR A 77 -3.22 -9.04 -10.04
N VAL A 78 -3.24 -10.27 -10.55
CA VAL A 78 -3.52 -11.50 -9.77
C VAL A 78 -2.44 -11.79 -8.73
N HIS A 79 -1.23 -11.24 -8.89
CA HIS A 79 -0.06 -11.60 -8.08
C HIS A 79 -0.33 -11.62 -6.57
N PRO A 80 0.14 -12.67 -5.86
CA PRO A 80 -0.04 -12.80 -4.42
C PRO A 80 0.69 -11.67 -3.68
N ARG A 81 0.12 -11.25 -2.55
CA ARG A 81 0.77 -10.28 -1.67
C ARG A 81 1.90 -10.99 -0.90
N ILE A 82 3.15 -10.70 -1.23
CA ILE A 82 4.29 -11.14 -0.42
C ILE A 82 4.44 -10.18 0.76
N VAL A 83 4.16 -10.65 1.98
CA VAL A 83 4.47 -9.92 3.22
C VAL A 83 5.68 -10.54 3.89
N ARG A 84 6.67 -9.72 4.24
CA ARG A 84 7.80 -10.17 5.05
C ARG A 84 7.42 -10.06 6.52
N ILE A 85 7.12 -11.19 7.14
CA ILE A 85 6.90 -11.28 8.58
C ILE A 85 8.28 -11.21 9.25
N PRO A 86 8.54 -10.27 10.17
CA PRO A 86 9.78 -10.29 10.95
C PRO A 86 9.83 -11.59 11.75
N SER A 87 10.84 -12.43 11.53
CA SER A 87 11.07 -13.57 12.41
C SER A 87 11.44 -13.03 13.79
N TYR A 88 10.57 -13.20 14.78
CA TYR A 88 10.95 -13.03 16.17
C TYR A 88 11.99 -14.10 16.48
N ALA A 89 13.28 -13.74 16.37
CA ALA A 89 14.34 -14.59 16.87
C ALA A 89 14.05 -14.82 18.35
N LEU A 90 13.73 -16.08 18.69
CA LEU A 90 13.52 -16.52 20.05
C LEU A 90 14.66 -15.98 20.90
N ARG A 91 14.36 -15.09 21.86
CA ARG A 91 15.33 -14.73 22.90
C ARG A 91 15.81 -16.04 23.50
N ALA A 92 17.10 -16.31 23.35
CA ALA A 92 17.75 -17.46 23.93
C ALA A 92 17.36 -17.57 25.41
N ARG A 93 16.77 -18.71 25.81
CA ARG A 93 16.68 -19.02 27.24
C ARG A 93 18.11 -19.12 27.77
N PRO A 94 18.47 -18.44 28.87
CA PRO A 94 19.74 -18.72 29.52
C PRO A 94 19.74 -20.19 29.95
N LYS A 95 20.80 -20.93 29.60
CA LYS A 95 21.01 -22.28 30.14
C LYS A 95 21.16 -22.15 31.66
N SER A 96 20.28 -22.81 32.40
CA SER A 96 20.47 -22.98 33.85
C SER A 96 21.80 -23.67 34.07
N LYS A 97 22.70 -23.04 34.85
CA LYS A 97 23.88 -23.72 35.38
C LYS A 97 23.41 -24.80 36.36
N ALA A 98 23.87 -26.03 36.16
CA ALA A 98 23.93 -27.06 37.18
C ALA A 98 25.25 -26.92 37.93
#